data_AF-A0A7S4MV25-F1
#
_entry.id   AF-A0A7S4MV25-F1
#
_cell.length_a   1.000
_cell.length_b   1.000
_cell.length_c   1.000
_cell.angle_alpha   90.00
_cell.angle_beta   90.00
_cell.angle_gamma   90.00
#
_symmetry.space_group_name_H-M   'P 1'
#
loop_
_entity.id
_entity.type
_entity.pdbx_description
1 polymer ?
#
loop_
_entity_poly.entity_id
_entity_poly.type
_entity_poly.pdbx_seq_one_letter_code
_entity_poly.pdbx_strand_id
1 'polypeptide(L)'
;VVDDASDASDADADDAVRCPSVLWSDEFDSPRDSLDLSKWEPMIGTGVDYYGPQGEGWGNDELQHYLAENAAVSNGTLKIVARKEQRSVRFSGSGYTSARLRTKNLGGEFLHGRFEARIKIPTGRGMWPAFWMLPTEEISGGWPGSGEIDIMESIGSEPRAVHGSIHYGLPKPDNSYKVGSLTLPGTDGGTDAASASASA
;
A
#
# COMPACT_ATOMS: atom_id res chain seq x y z
N VAL A 1 -28.35 -8.55 -4.35
CA VAL A 1 -28.75 -8.61 -5.77
C VAL A 1 -27.49 -8.95 -6.53
N VAL A 2 -27.53 -10.01 -7.31
CA VAL A 2 -26.39 -10.46 -8.13
C VAL A 2 -26.21 -9.42 -9.23
N ASP A 3 -25.13 -8.64 -9.17
CA ASP A 3 -24.74 -7.79 -10.30
C ASP A 3 -23.78 -8.56 -11.21
N ASP A 4 -24.21 -8.56 -12.46
CA ASP A 4 -23.73 -9.30 -13.62
C ASP A 4 -22.40 -8.72 -14.11
N ALA A 5 -21.59 -9.57 -14.73
CA ALA A 5 -20.25 -9.26 -15.20
C ALA A 5 -20.22 -8.39 -16.48
N SER A 6 -21.17 -7.47 -16.63
CA SER A 6 -21.30 -6.56 -17.78
C SER A 6 -20.83 -5.12 -17.51
N ASP A 7 -20.39 -4.80 -16.29
CA ASP A 7 -20.22 -3.39 -15.84
C ASP A 7 -18.80 -2.81 -16.01
N ALA A 8 -17.87 -3.55 -16.62
CA ALA A 8 -16.51 -3.03 -16.80
C ALA A 8 -16.44 -1.86 -17.81
N SER A 9 -17.36 -1.79 -18.78
CA SER A 9 -17.35 -0.74 -19.81
C SER A 9 -18.08 0.55 -19.41
N ASP A 10 -19.01 0.47 -18.45
CA ASP A 10 -19.75 1.65 -17.96
C ASP A 10 -18.98 2.36 -16.83
N ALA A 11 -18.19 1.63 -16.04
CA ALA A 11 -17.29 2.22 -15.04
C ALA A 11 -16.24 3.15 -15.69
N ASP A 12 -15.58 2.69 -16.77
CA ASP A 12 -14.57 3.50 -17.49
C ASP A 12 -15.15 4.78 -18.12
N ALA A 13 -16.43 4.75 -18.52
CA ALA A 13 -17.12 5.89 -19.12
C ALA A 13 -17.56 6.93 -18.09
N ASP A 14 -18.04 6.51 -16.91
CA ASP A 14 -18.39 7.41 -15.80
C ASP A 14 -17.12 8.03 -15.17
N ASP A 15 -16.02 7.29 -15.16
CA ASP A 15 -14.76 7.76 -14.62
C ASP A 15 -14.08 8.83 -15.48
N ALA A 16 -14.15 8.73 -16.81
CA ALA A 16 -13.65 9.79 -17.70
C ALA A 16 -14.41 11.12 -17.52
N VAL A 17 -15.65 11.07 -17.03
CA VAL A 17 -16.47 12.25 -16.72
C VAL A 17 -16.11 12.84 -15.36
N ARG A 18 -15.76 12.01 -14.37
CA ARG A 18 -15.47 12.43 -12.99
C ARG A 18 -14.01 12.82 -12.75
N CYS A 19 -13.07 12.16 -13.42
CA CYS A 19 -11.62 12.37 -13.30
C CYS A 19 -10.98 12.53 -14.69
N PRO A 20 -11.20 13.67 -15.38
CA PRO A 20 -10.87 13.82 -16.80
C PRO A 20 -9.37 13.95 -17.12
N SER A 21 -8.52 14.10 -16.10
CA SER A 21 -7.08 14.31 -16.28
C SER A 21 -6.27 13.75 -15.13
N VAL A 22 -5.10 13.17 -15.44
CA VAL A 22 -4.10 12.75 -14.46
C VAL A 22 -3.40 13.98 -13.88
N LEU A 23 -3.49 14.18 -12.56
CA LEU A 23 -2.81 15.28 -11.86
C LEU A 23 -1.42 14.88 -11.37
N TRP A 24 -1.22 13.59 -11.08
CA TRP A 24 0.02 13.01 -10.59
C TRP A 24 0.09 11.55 -10.99
N SER A 25 1.27 11.10 -11.41
CA SER A 25 1.54 9.70 -11.72
C SER A 25 3.02 9.37 -11.55
N ASP A 26 3.31 8.08 -11.44
CA ASP A 26 4.66 7.53 -11.56
C ASP A 26 4.59 6.21 -12.34
N GLU A 27 5.04 6.24 -13.59
CA GLU A 27 5.09 5.07 -14.48
C GLU A 27 6.36 4.23 -14.26
N PHE A 28 7.26 4.67 -13.35
CA PHE A 28 8.53 4.02 -13.03
C PHE A 28 9.43 3.75 -14.25
N ASP A 29 9.37 4.66 -15.23
CA ASP A 29 10.09 4.60 -16.50
C ASP A 29 11.29 5.57 -16.56
N SER A 30 11.77 6.00 -15.38
CA SER A 30 12.87 6.97 -15.30
C SER A 30 14.11 6.47 -16.06
N PRO A 31 14.81 7.31 -16.84
CA PRO A 31 15.94 6.87 -17.68
C PRO A 31 17.11 6.26 -16.90
N ARG A 32 17.13 6.41 -15.57
CA ARG A 32 18.17 5.89 -14.68
C ARG A 32 17.75 4.64 -13.92
N ASP A 33 16.55 4.10 -14.18
CA ASP A 33 15.96 3.00 -13.42
C ASP A 33 16.05 3.25 -11.91
N SER A 34 15.82 4.50 -11.49
CA SER A 34 15.92 4.93 -10.11
C SER A 34 14.58 5.43 -9.59
N LEU A 35 14.31 5.17 -8.31
CA LEU A 35 13.17 5.75 -7.60
C LEU A 35 13.28 7.28 -7.61
N ASP A 36 12.20 7.95 -7.98
CA ASP A 36 12.13 9.41 -7.94
C ASP A 36 11.91 9.87 -6.50
N LEU A 37 12.99 10.30 -5.83
CA LEU A 37 12.95 10.77 -4.45
C LEU A 37 12.30 12.16 -4.30
N SER A 38 11.94 12.83 -5.40
CA SER A 38 11.06 14.00 -5.34
C SER A 38 9.59 13.62 -5.18
N LYS A 39 9.24 12.35 -5.39
CA LYS A 39 7.89 11.79 -5.27
C LYS A 39 7.76 10.81 -4.09
N TRP A 40 8.80 10.04 -3.81
CA TRP A 40 8.77 8.95 -2.83
C TRP A 40 9.82 9.10 -1.74
N GLU A 41 9.38 8.95 -0.49
CA GLU A 41 10.23 8.83 0.69
C GLU A 41 10.24 7.37 1.18
N PRO A 42 11.41 6.70 1.22
CA PRO A 42 11.56 5.44 1.93
C PRO A 42 11.46 5.62 3.45
N MET A 43 10.52 4.92 4.08
CA MET A 43 10.43 4.83 5.53
C MET A 43 11.34 3.73 6.05
N ILE A 44 12.21 4.03 7.01
CA ILE A 44 13.30 3.13 7.43
C ILE A 44 13.04 2.56 8.83
N GLY A 45 13.36 1.29 9.04
CA GLY A 45 13.31 0.68 10.36
C GLY A 45 12.02 -0.06 10.68
N THR A 46 11.75 -0.21 11.97
CA THR A 46 10.67 -1.01 12.55
C THR A 46 9.47 -0.19 13.01
N GLY A 47 9.50 1.13 12.77
CA GLY A 47 8.46 2.09 13.15
C GLY A 47 8.79 2.92 14.40
N VAL A 48 9.81 2.53 15.18
CA VAL A 48 10.20 3.25 16.42
C VAL A 48 10.64 4.68 16.16
N ASP A 49 11.36 4.95 15.08
CA ASP A 49 11.83 6.30 14.75
C ASP A 49 10.68 7.25 14.35
N TYR A 50 9.52 6.70 13.99
CA TYR A 50 8.35 7.47 13.57
C TYR A 50 7.31 7.61 14.69
N TYR A 51 7.12 6.58 15.50
CA TYR A 51 6.02 6.51 16.46
C TYR A 51 6.47 6.17 17.89
N GLY A 52 7.77 6.19 18.19
CA GLY A 52 8.30 5.83 19.51
C GLY A 52 8.25 4.33 19.79
N PRO A 53 8.52 3.89 21.03
CA PRO A 53 8.59 2.46 21.38
C PRO A 53 7.32 1.66 21.04
N GLN A 54 6.14 2.30 21.10
CA GLN A 54 4.86 1.71 20.72
C GLN A 54 4.71 1.48 19.21
N GLY A 55 5.59 2.09 18.41
CA GLY A 55 5.67 1.91 16.97
C GLY A 55 6.50 0.71 16.54
N GLU A 56 7.12 -0.03 17.45
CA GLU A 56 7.84 -1.26 17.11
C GLU A 56 6.89 -2.24 16.40
N GLY A 57 7.38 -2.86 15.31
CA GLY A 57 6.54 -3.69 14.45
C GLY A 57 5.41 -2.90 13.78
N TRP A 58 5.62 -1.59 13.57
CA TRP A 58 4.66 -0.66 12.96
C TRP A 58 3.24 -0.69 13.57
N GLY A 59 3.13 -1.11 14.84
CA GLY A 59 1.86 -1.21 15.56
C GLY A 59 1.06 -2.49 15.29
N ASN A 60 1.60 -3.42 14.48
CA ASN A 60 0.96 -4.64 13.99
C ASN A 60 1.83 -5.90 14.18
N ASP A 61 2.82 -5.84 15.08
CA ASP A 61 3.81 -6.93 15.29
C ASP A 61 4.54 -7.34 13.99
N GLU A 62 4.76 -6.37 13.10
CA GLU A 62 5.47 -6.58 11.83
C GLU A 62 6.93 -7.00 12.06
N LEU A 63 7.37 -7.95 11.24
CA LEU A 63 8.62 -8.70 11.44
C LEU A 63 9.84 -8.10 10.74
N GLN A 64 9.59 -7.30 9.70
CA GLN A 64 10.56 -6.75 8.80
C GLN A 64 11.13 -5.42 9.29
N HIS A 65 12.38 -5.18 8.93
CA HIS A 65 12.98 -3.85 9.01
C HIS A 65 12.97 -3.22 7.61
N TYR A 66 12.29 -2.08 7.44
CA TYR A 66 12.24 -1.42 6.14
C TYR A 66 13.57 -0.75 5.80
N LEU A 67 14.02 -0.91 4.55
CA LEU A 67 15.25 -0.32 4.01
C LEU A 67 14.99 0.25 2.61
N ALA A 68 15.66 1.35 2.27
CA ALA A 68 15.54 1.98 0.95
C ALA A 68 15.99 1.04 -0.19
N GLU A 69 17.04 0.25 0.03
CA GLU A 69 17.60 -0.66 -0.97
C GLU A 69 16.69 -1.84 -1.36
N ASN A 70 15.61 -2.07 -0.60
CA ASN A 70 14.58 -3.05 -0.94
C ASN A 70 13.52 -2.48 -1.91
N ALA A 71 13.57 -1.19 -2.24
CA ALA A 71 12.81 -0.57 -3.32
C ALA A 71 13.74 -0.29 -4.51
N ALA A 72 13.46 -0.90 -5.65
CA ALA A 72 14.24 -0.69 -6.87
C ALA A 72 13.32 -0.50 -8.07
N VAL A 73 13.60 0.50 -8.89
CA VAL A 73 12.97 0.65 -10.20
C VAL A 73 13.80 -0.15 -11.21
N SER A 74 13.14 -0.88 -12.09
CA SER A 74 13.79 -1.48 -13.27
C SER A 74 12.74 -2.04 -14.22
N ASN A 75 13.01 -1.94 -15.52
CA ASN A 75 12.11 -2.42 -16.58
C ASN A 75 10.71 -1.80 -16.51
N GLY A 76 10.61 -0.49 -16.25
CA GLY A 76 9.33 0.22 -16.21
C GLY A 76 8.42 -0.16 -15.03
N THR A 77 8.98 -0.68 -13.93
CA THR A 77 8.21 -1.08 -12.74
C THR A 77 8.98 -0.81 -11.46
N LEU A 78 8.24 -0.44 -10.40
CA LEU A 78 8.74 -0.48 -9.03
C LEU A 78 8.73 -1.91 -8.49
N LYS A 79 9.83 -2.32 -7.87
CA LYS A 79 10.00 -3.59 -7.18
C LYS A 79 10.24 -3.33 -5.70
N ILE A 80 9.26 -3.69 -4.88
CA ILE A 80 9.41 -3.81 -3.43
C ILE A 80 9.72 -5.26 -3.11
N VAL A 81 10.93 -5.54 -2.63
CA VAL A 81 11.43 -6.91 -2.46
C VAL A 81 11.59 -7.21 -0.97
N ALA A 82 10.72 -8.07 -0.43
CA ALA A 82 10.95 -8.67 0.87
C ALA A 82 12.04 -9.74 0.78
N ARG A 83 12.98 -9.75 1.74
CA ARG A 83 14.08 -10.72 1.80
C ARG A 83 14.15 -11.33 3.19
N LYS A 84 14.43 -12.63 3.26
CA LYS A 84 14.85 -13.29 4.50
C LYS A 84 16.38 -13.17 4.59
N GLU A 85 16.85 -12.33 5.48
CA GLU A 85 18.28 -12.07 5.65
C GLU A 85 18.61 -11.69 7.09
N GLN A 86 19.75 -12.17 7.56
CA GLN A 86 20.30 -11.83 8.86
C GLN A 86 21.29 -10.68 8.65
N ARG A 87 20.92 -9.47 9.04
CA ARG A 87 21.86 -8.34 9.08
C ARG A 87 22.36 -8.15 10.50
N SER A 88 23.68 -8.02 10.66
CA SER A 88 24.31 -7.88 11.96
C SER A 88 24.10 -6.47 12.52
N VAL A 89 23.77 -6.45 13.82
CA VAL A 89 23.75 -5.34 14.80
C VAL A 89 22.78 -4.17 14.54
N ARG A 90 21.72 -4.13 15.38
CA ARG A 90 20.62 -3.14 15.54
C ARG A 90 19.25 -3.51 14.96
N PHE A 91 19.11 -4.68 14.35
CA PHE A 91 17.80 -5.23 14.00
C PHE A 91 17.20 -5.90 15.23
N SER A 92 16.21 -5.29 15.88
CA SER A 92 15.25 -6.00 16.72
C SER A 92 14.35 -6.94 15.90
N GLY A 93 14.36 -6.78 14.57
CA GLY A 93 13.56 -7.53 13.60
C GLY A 93 14.01 -8.97 13.39
N SER A 94 13.03 -9.82 13.12
CA SER A 94 13.06 -11.28 13.04
C SER A 94 13.76 -11.89 11.81
N GLY A 95 14.72 -11.17 11.20
CA GLY A 95 15.50 -11.65 10.05
C GLY A 95 14.84 -11.43 8.69
N TYR A 96 14.04 -10.37 8.55
CA TYR A 96 13.44 -9.96 7.29
C TYR A 96 13.69 -8.48 7.00
N THR A 97 13.90 -8.15 5.72
CA THR A 97 13.94 -6.76 5.22
C THR A 97 12.91 -6.58 4.12
N SER A 98 12.42 -5.35 3.94
CA SER A 98 11.47 -4.97 2.89
C SER A 98 11.57 -3.47 2.62
N ALA A 99 10.67 -2.89 1.82
CA ALA A 99 10.53 -1.44 1.69
C ALA A 99 9.10 -0.95 1.97
N ARG A 100 9.01 0.25 2.54
CA ARG A 100 7.78 1.02 2.74
C ARG A 100 8.03 2.42 2.20
N LEU A 101 7.21 2.87 1.27
CA LEU A 101 7.35 4.17 0.61
C LEU A 101 6.13 5.03 0.94
N ARG A 102 6.32 6.36 1.01
CA ARG A 102 5.22 7.33 1.13
C ARG A 102 5.45 8.56 0.26
N THR A 103 4.39 9.31 -0.01
CA THR A 103 4.39 10.56 -0.79
C THR A 103 4.16 11.81 0.06
N LYS A 104 4.17 11.68 1.39
CA LYS A 104 3.88 12.77 2.34
C LYS A 104 4.82 13.96 2.13
N ASN A 105 4.26 15.15 1.92
CA ASN A 105 4.93 16.41 1.57
C ASN A 105 5.75 16.37 0.26
N LEU A 106 5.43 15.45 -0.65
CA LEU A 106 6.12 15.27 -1.96
C LEU A 106 5.17 15.44 -3.15
N GLY A 107 3.97 15.98 -2.94
CA GLY A 107 3.03 16.32 -4.01
C GLY A 107 2.15 15.16 -4.50
N GLY A 108 2.26 13.98 -3.89
CA GLY A 108 1.35 12.85 -4.10
C GLY A 108 0.21 12.82 -3.07
N GLU A 109 -0.33 13.98 -2.70
CA GLU A 109 -1.29 14.18 -1.62
C GLU A 109 -2.50 14.94 -2.16
N PHE A 110 -3.69 14.35 -2.05
CA PHE A 110 -4.89 14.90 -2.67
C PHE A 110 -6.08 14.75 -1.72
N LEU A 111 -6.90 15.80 -1.66
CA LEU A 111 -8.22 15.74 -1.05
C LEU A 111 -9.23 15.43 -2.16
N HIS A 112 -9.67 14.17 -2.19
CA HIS A 112 -10.54 13.56 -3.22
C HIS A 112 -9.81 13.21 -4.52
N GLY A 113 -10.44 12.33 -5.30
CA GLY A 113 -9.96 11.90 -6.61
C GLY A 113 -10.00 10.39 -6.80
N ARG A 114 -9.53 9.94 -7.96
CA ARG A 114 -9.31 8.54 -8.29
C ARG A 114 -7.84 8.20 -8.14
N PHE A 115 -7.55 7.15 -7.38
CA PHE A 115 -6.22 6.64 -7.12
C PHE A 115 -6.12 5.24 -7.68
N GLU A 116 -5.10 4.99 -8.50
CA GLU A 116 -4.93 3.70 -9.16
C GLU A 116 -3.50 3.19 -9.07
N ALA A 117 -3.36 1.89 -8.97
CA ALA A 117 -2.09 1.21 -9.11
C ALA A 117 -2.27 -0.14 -9.81
N ARG A 118 -1.34 -0.49 -10.70
CA ARG A 118 -1.25 -1.80 -11.34
C ARG A 118 -0.16 -2.63 -10.67
N ILE A 119 -0.55 -3.58 -9.83
CA ILE A 119 0.35 -4.26 -8.89
C ILE A 119 0.34 -5.77 -9.13
N LYS A 120 1.53 -6.37 -9.23
CA LYS A 120 1.66 -7.84 -9.11
C LYS A 120 1.98 -8.21 -7.66
N ILE A 121 1.12 -9.02 -7.05
CA ILE A 121 1.15 -9.31 -5.62
C ILE A 121 2.04 -10.53 -5.34
N PRO A 122 2.97 -10.49 -4.36
CA PRO A 122 3.73 -11.66 -3.94
C PRO A 122 2.86 -12.66 -3.16
N THR A 123 3.13 -13.95 -3.35
CA THR A 123 2.50 -15.04 -2.58
C THR A 123 3.47 -15.63 -1.56
N GLY A 124 2.95 -16.18 -0.46
CA GLY A 124 3.74 -16.85 0.55
C GLY A 124 3.26 -16.53 1.96
N ARG A 125 3.36 -17.50 2.86
CA ARG A 125 2.96 -17.32 4.26
C ARG A 125 3.78 -16.19 4.90
N GLY A 126 3.09 -15.24 5.53
CA GLY A 126 3.69 -14.07 6.19
C GLY A 126 3.93 -12.87 5.27
N MET A 127 3.64 -12.98 3.97
CA MET A 127 3.64 -11.81 3.09
C MET A 127 2.35 -11.00 3.30
N TRP A 128 2.50 -9.69 3.45
CA TRP A 128 1.39 -8.74 3.58
C TRP A 128 1.70 -7.46 2.78
N PRO A 129 1.52 -7.48 1.45
CA PRO A 129 1.65 -6.29 0.62
C PRO A 129 0.39 -5.43 0.75
N ALA A 130 0.58 -4.12 0.77
CA ALA A 130 -0.49 -3.13 0.89
C ALA A 130 -0.25 -1.92 -0.04
N PHE A 131 -1.33 -1.38 -0.58
CA PHE A 131 -1.43 -0.08 -1.24
C PHE A 131 -2.58 0.69 -0.57
N TRP A 132 -2.22 1.75 0.12
CA TRP A 132 -3.08 2.38 1.12
C TRP A 132 -2.71 3.86 1.27
N MET A 133 -3.57 4.59 1.98
CA MET A 133 -3.49 6.03 2.15
C MET A 133 -3.67 6.41 3.61
N LEU A 134 -2.84 7.37 4.03
CA LEU A 134 -2.98 8.12 5.29
C LEU A 134 -3.18 9.60 4.99
N PRO A 135 -3.81 10.35 5.90
CA PRO A 135 -3.88 11.80 5.79
C PRO A 135 -2.47 12.41 5.91
N THR A 136 -2.22 13.49 5.16
CA THR A 136 -0.98 14.26 5.26
C THR A 136 -0.73 14.71 6.70
N GLU A 137 -1.75 15.27 7.35
CA GLU A 137 -1.70 15.71 8.73
C GLU A 137 -2.59 14.84 9.62
N GLU A 138 -2.14 14.57 10.83
CA GLU A 138 -2.98 13.88 11.82
C GLU A 138 -4.10 14.83 12.28
N ILE A 139 -5.34 14.42 12.00
CA ILE A 139 -6.55 15.12 12.42
C ILE A 139 -7.22 14.28 13.52
N SER A 140 -7.89 14.90 14.49
CA SER A 140 -8.69 14.18 15.48
C SER A 140 -7.92 13.17 16.38
N GLY A 141 -6.75 13.54 16.88
CA GLY A 141 -6.04 12.78 17.93
C GLY A 141 -5.16 11.63 17.43
N GLY A 142 -4.78 11.65 16.15
CA GLY A 142 -3.92 10.66 15.51
C GLY A 142 -4.72 9.46 14.99
N TRP A 143 -4.03 8.37 14.67
CA TRP A 143 -4.67 7.15 14.16
C TRP A 143 -5.56 6.46 15.21
N PRO A 144 -6.76 5.95 14.83
CA PRO A 144 -7.39 6.00 13.51
C PRO A 144 -8.29 7.23 13.32
N GLY A 145 -8.37 8.14 14.28
CA GLY A 145 -9.25 9.31 14.22
C GLY A 145 -8.97 10.23 13.04
N SER A 146 -7.73 10.22 12.55
CA SER A 146 -7.32 10.93 11.33
C SER A 146 -7.79 10.25 10.03
N GLY A 147 -8.14 8.96 10.08
CA GLY A 147 -8.54 8.15 8.94
C GLY A 147 -7.40 7.32 8.34
N GLU A 148 -7.78 6.21 7.70
CA GLU A 148 -6.95 5.37 6.84
C GLU A 148 -7.85 4.79 5.74
N ILE A 149 -7.33 4.72 4.50
CA ILE A 149 -8.01 4.06 3.38
C ILE A 149 -7.04 3.04 2.79
N ASP A 150 -7.35 1.76 2.97
CA ASP A 150 -6.61 0.66 2.36
C ASP A 150 -7.27 0.32 1.04
N ILE A 151 -6.63 0.71 -0.06
CA ILE A 151 -7.14 0.46 -1.41
C ILE A 151 -6.99 -1.02 -1.76
N MET A 152 -5.86 -1.61 -1.36
CA MET A 152 -5.59 -3.03 -1.52
C MET A 152 -4.65 -3.51 -0.43
N GLU A 153 -5.10 -4.50 0.34
CA GLU A 153 -4.26 -5.38 1.13
C GLU A 153 -4.42 -6.82 0.65
N SER A 154 -3.41 -7.65 0.83
CA SER A 154 -3.56 -9.08 0.62
C SER A 154 -2.81 -9.89 1.66
N ILE A 155 -3.28 -11.10 1.90
CA ILE A 155 -2.62 -12.07 2.75
C ILE A 155 -1.95 -13.08 1.83
N GLY A 156 -0.62 -13.19 1.87
CA GLY A 156 0.11 -14.01 0.90
C GLY A 156 -0.20 -15.51 0.92
N SER A 157 -0.85 -16.02 1.97
CA SER A 157 -1.41 -17.38 2.01
C SER A 157 -2.77 -17.52 1.33
N GLU A 158 -3.40 -16.41 0.96
CA GLU A 158 -4.68 -16.30 0.26
C GLU A 158 -4.45 -15.55 -1.06
N PRO A 159 -3.72 -16.14 -2.02
CA PRO A 159 -3.18 -15.44 -3.20
C PRO A 159 -4.25 -14.90 -4.15
N ARG A 160 -5.52 -15.20 -3.90
CA ARG A 160 -6.67 -14.76 -4.69
C ARG A 160 -7.55 -13.76 -3.96
N ALA A 161 -7.28 -13.47 -2.69
CA ALA A 161 -8.07 -12.52 -1.92
C ALA A 161 -7.32 -11.19 -1.82
N VAL A 162 -8.04 -10.11 -2.08
CA VAL A 162 -7.62 -8.76 -1.73
C VAL A 162 -8.71 -8.12 -0.88
N HIS A 163 -8.28 -7.24 0.02
CA HIS A 163 -9.13 -6.54 0.96
C HIS A 163 -9.01 -5.04 0.75
N GLY A 164 -10.13 -4.34 0.83
CA GLY A 164 -10.16 -2.88 0.92
C GLY A 164 -10.79 -2.50 2.24
N SER A 165 -10.15 -1.58 2.97
CA SER A 165 -10.55 -1.22 4.33
C SER A 165 -10.62 0.30 4.50
N ILE A 166 -11.45 0.73 5.44
CA ILE A 166 -11.41 2.10 5.99
C ILE A 166 -11.29 2.01 7.50
N HIS A 167 -10.34 2.75 8.08
CA HIS A 167 -10.18 2.86 9.53
C HIS A 167 -10.58 4.25 10.00
N TYR A 168 -11.32 4.31 11.11
CA TYR A 168 -11.87 5.54 11.66
C TYR A 168 -12.21 5.36 13.15
N GLY A 169 -12.75 6.42 13.78
CA GLY A 169 -13.22 6.37 15.16
C GLY A 169 -12.22 6.93 16.15
N LEU A 170 -12.16 6.36 17.35
CA LEU A 170 -11.29 6.84 18.43
C LEU A 170 -9.97 6.05 18.49
N PRO A 171 -8.93 6.56 19.18
CA PRO A 171 -7.72 5.79 19.46
C PRO A 171 -8.01 4.44 20.12
N LYS A 172 -7.06 3.50 20.00
CA LYS A 172 -7.14 2.19 20.67
C LYS A 172 -7.52 2.36 22.16
N PRO A 173 -8.45 1.53 22.70
CA PRO A 173 -9.03 0.32 22.10
C PRO A 173 -10.32 0.55 21.28
N ASP A 174 -10.80 1.79 21.16
CA ASP A 174 -12.12 2.12 20.59
C ASP A 174 -12.05 2.45 19.08
N ASN A 175 -11.01 1.94 18.41
CA ASN A 175 -10.85 2.08 16.97
C ASN A 175 -11.92 1.27 16.22
N SER A 176 -12.39 1.80 15.09
CA SER A 176 -13.37 1.16 14.22
C SER A 176 -12.80 0.97 12.81
N TYR A 177 -13.32 -0.02 12.10
CA TYR A 177 -12.99 -0.23 10.70
C TYR A 177 -14.16 -0.88 9.96
N LYS A 178 -14.15 -0.78 8.63
CA LYS A 178 -14.97 -1.59 7.73
C LYS A 178 -14.07 -2.19 6.67
N VAL A 179 -14.32 -3.45 6.32
CA VAL A 179 -13.56 -4.19 5.32
C VAL A 179 -14.51 -4.78 4.29
N GLY A 180 -14.12 -4.70 3.02
CA GLY A 180 -14.66 -5.45 1.90
C GLY A 180 -13.57 -6.33 1.30
N SER A 181 -13.97 -7.42 0.63
CA SER A 181 -13.02 -8.35 0.00
C SER A 181 -13.44 -8.65 -1.42
N LEU A 182 -12.47 -8.79 -2.31
CA LEU A 182 -12.64 -9.23 -3.68
C LEU A 182 -11.80 -10.47 -3.95
N THR A 183 -12.36 -11.44 -4.68
CA THR A 183 -11.60 -12.59 -5.19
C THR A 183 -11.11 -12.31 -6.60
N LEU A 184 -9.79 -12.34 -6.79
CA LEU A 184 -9.15 -12.15 -8.09
C LEU A 184 -9.43 -13.35 -9.02
N PRO A 185 -9.66 -13.10 -10.33
CA PRO A 185 -9.76 -14.15 -11.33
C PRO A 185 -8.39 -14.85 -11.55
N GLY A 186 -8.39 -16.13 -11.94
CA GLY A 186 -7.15 -16.90 -12.24
C GLY A 186 -7.07 -18.29 -11.61
N THR A 187 -5.88 -18.91 -11.64
CA THR A 187 -5.52 -20.17 -10.93
C THR A 187 -4.34 -19.93 -10.01
N ASP A 188 -4.10 -20.81 -9.03
CA ASP A 188 -3.26 -20.62 -7.84
C ASP A 188 -1.72 -20.43 -8.06
N GLY A 189 -1.29 -20.05 -9.26
CA GLY A 189 0.11 -19.98 -9.72
C GLY A 189 0.74 -18.59 -9.80
N GLY A 190 0.20 -17.61 -9.06
CA GLY A 190 0.60 -16.20 -9.12
C GLY A 190 -0.39 -15.39 -9.94
N THR A 191 -0.90 -14.33 -9.34
CA THR A 191 -1.86 -13.45 -10.01
C THR A 191 -1.14 -12.61 -11.05
N ASP A 192 -1.71 -12.56 -12.25
CA ASP A 192 -1.46 -11.46 -13.19
C ASP A 192 -1.87 -10.14 -12.51
N ALA A 193 -1.27 -9.04 -12.95
CA ALA A 193 -1.37 -7.74 -12.28
C ALA A 193 -2.81 -7.39 -11.85
N ALA A 194 -3.02 -7.19 -10.55
CA ALA A 194 -4.24 -6.63 -10.02
C ALA A 194 -4.22 -5.11 -10.26
N SER A 195 -5.27 -4.57 -10.87
CA SER A 195 -5.57 -3.14 -10.81
C SER A 195 -6.29 -2.85 -9.49
N ALA A 196 -5.72 -2.00 -8.66
CA ALA A 196 -6.34 -1.51 -7.44
C ALA A 196 -6.75 -0.05 -7.67
N SER A 197 -8.03 0.27 -7.43
CA SER A 197 -8.59 1.61 -7.63
C SER A 197 -9.42 2.03 -6.43
N ALA A 198 -9.27 3.27 -5.97
CA ALA A 198 -10.18 3.90 -5.01
C ALA A 198 -10.63 5.27 -5.52
N SER A 199 -11.86 5.63 -5.20
CA SER A 199 -12.47 6.93 -5.49
C SER A 199 -12.96 7.53 -4.18
N ALA A 200 -12.52 8.75 -3.87
CA ALA A 200 -12.90 9.50 -2.67
C ALA A 200 -13.48 10.86 -3.03
#